data_AF-A0A497XUY1-F1
#
_entry.id   AF-A0A497XUY1-F1
#
_cell.length_a   1.000
_cell.length_b   1.000
_cell.length_c   1.000
_cell.angle_alpha   90.00
_cell.angle_beta   90.00
_cell.angle_gamma   90.00
#
_symmetry.space_group_name_H-M   'P 1'
#
loop_
_entity.id
_entity.type
_entity.pdbx_description
1 polymer ?
#
loop_
_entity_poly.entity_id
_entity_poly.type
_entity_poly.pdbx_seq_one_letter_code
_entity_poly.pdbx_strand_id
1 'polypeptide(L)'
;MKELILSFLQGREDLKTRNFFIKEIRQLAVRSGLEEILRRRIGDDYAEEILSVLRFKLLKMSGSIAKKGFISTAYLRKVIYSCIIDTLNGEFSAQMLSMEELNYENQEGDVVSFEENIEVEEDKDLKINAQDLFGAIMNILKEEDIKVMCYYFCKELYSEEIELEGLTKTNLYKRWERLKKRLAQKLPYVPTKEEFREFAERFLSEVCESKGYITERGKDHE
;
A
#
# COMPACT_ATOMS: atom_id res chain seq x y z
N MET A 1 -17.01 0.73 -1.31
CA MET A 1 -16.41 1.77 -0.44
C MET A 1 -17.24 2.11 0.80
N LYS A 2 -18.54 2.45 0.67
CA LYS A 2 -19.40 2.80 1.82
C LYS A 2 -19.38 1.75 2.95
N GLU A 3 -19.64 0.48 2.61
CA GLU A 3 -19.60 -0.63 3.59
C GLU A 3 -18.24 -0.78 4.28
N LEU A 4 -17.15 -0.57 3.54
CA LEU A 4 -15.78 -0.61 4.05
C LEU A 4 -15.52 0.52 5.05
N ILE A 5 -16.03 1.72 4.79
CA ILE A 5 -15.97 2.85 5.74
C ILE A 5 -16.82 2.54 6.98
N LEU A 6 -18.02 2.00 6.81
CA LEU A 6 -18.91 1.67 7.93
C LEU A 6 -18.32 0.59 8.84
N SER A 7 -17.71 -0.46 8.28
CA SER A 7 -17.03 -1.50 9.07
C SER A 7 -15.84 -0.92 9.86
N PHE A 8 -15.06 -0.04 9.23
CA PHE A 8 -13.94 0.67 9.84
C PHE A 8 -14.36 1.62 10.98
N LEU A 9 -15.52 2.26 10.85
CA LEU A 9 -16.09 3.11 11.89
C LEU A 9 -16.59 2.32 13.11
N GLN A 10 -17.07 1.09 12.89
CA GLN A 10 -17.59 0.23 13.93
C GLN A 10 -16.51 -0.56 14.68
N GLY A 11 -15.22 -0.39 14.30
CA GLY A 11 -14.13 -1.20 14.84
C GLY A 11 -14.21 -2.68 14.42
N ARG A 12 -14.95 -2.96 13.32
CA ARG A 12 -15.13 -4.30 12.75
C ARG A 12 -14.32 -4.48 11.48
N GLU A 13 -13.34 -3.60 11.23
CA GLU A 13 -12.44 -3.77 10.10
C GLU A 13 -11.65 -5.06 10.21
N ASP A 14 -11.55 -5.78 9.10
CA ASP A 14 -10.56 -6.83 8.97
C ASP A 14 -9.18 -6.23 8.62
N LEU A 15 -8.14 -7.07 8.70
CA LEU A 15 -6.78 -6.66 8.36
C LEU A 15 -6.67 -6.14 6.91
N LYS A 16 -7.48 -6.67 5.98
CA LYS A 16 -7.50 -6.22 4.58
C LYS A 16 -8.00 -4.79 4.47
N THR A 17 -9.09 -4.45 5.14
CA THR A 17 -9.67 -3.11 5.20
C THR A 17 -8.72 -2.12 5.86
N ARG A 18 -8.08 -2.49 6.97
CA ARG A 18 -7.09 -1.64 7.63
C ARG A 18 -5.89 -1.35 6.72
N ASN A 19 -5.34 -2.39 6.08
CA ASN A 19 -4.20 -2.25 5.18
C ASN A 19 -4.54 -1.41 3.95
N PHE A 20 -5.78 -1.49 3.45
CA PHE A 20 -6.26 -0.62 2.39
C PHE A 20 -6.14 0.86 2.77
N PHE A 21 -6.65 1.28 3.93
CA PHE A 21 -6.54 2.69 4.34
C PHE A 21 -5.09 3.13 4.58
N ILE A 22 -4.27 2.29 5.22
CA ILE A 22 -2.84 2.57 5.42
C ILE A 22 -2.14 2.76 4.07
N LYS A 23 -2.43 1.91 3.09
CA LYS A 23 -1.88 2.01 1.74
C LYS A 23 -2.29 3.33 1.08
N GLU A 24 -3.58 3.69 1.12
CA GLU A 24 -4.08 4.95 0.55
C GLU A 24 -3.43 6.18 1.21
N ILE A 25 -3.29 6.19 2.55
CA ILE A 25 -2.61 7.26 3.29
C ILE A 25 -1.17 7.41 2.82
N ARG A 26 -0.42 6.31 2.72
CA ARG A 26 0.98 6.35 2.31
C ARG A 26 1.13 6.77 0.85
N GLN A 27 0.30 6.25 -0.04
CA GLN A 27 0.32 6.64 -1.45
C GLN A 27 0.05 8.13 -1.63
N LEU A 28 -0.93 8.68 -0.91
CA LEU A 28 -1.21 10.12 -0.94
C LEU A 28 -0.05 10.93 -0.38
N ALA A 29 0.53 10.53 0.75
CA ALA A 29 1.69 11.21 1.32
C ALA A 29 2.89 11.26 0.34
N VAL A 30 3.16 10.16 -0.38
CA VAL A 30 4.22 10.07 -1.39
C VAL A 30 3.89 10.96 -2.59
N ARG A 31 2.71 10.80 -3.19
CA ARG A 31 2.29 11.55 -4.39
C ARG A 31 2.26 13.05 -4.16
N SER A 32 1.92 13.48 -2.94
CA SER A 32 1.90 14.88 -2.54
C SER A 32 3.24 15.40 -2.03
N GLY A 33 4.29 14.57 -1.98
CA GLY A 33 5.62 14.97 -1.50
C GLY A 33 5.70 15.28 0.01
N LEU A 34 4.74 14.80 0.80
CA LEU A 34 4.61 15.09 2.23
C LEU A 34 5.18 14.00 3.14
N GLU A 35 5.49 12.82 2.61
CA GLU A 35 5.98 11.67 3.38
C GLU A 35 7.19 12.02 4.26
N GLU A 36 8.22 12.65 3.70
CA GLU A 36 9.44 12.98 4.44
C GLU A 36 9.17 13.95 5.60
N ILE A 37 8.23 14.88 5.41
CA ILE A 37 7.81 15.84 6.45
C ILE A 37 7.07 15.10 7.57
N LEU A 38 6.16 14.19 7.21
CA LEU A 38 5.42 13.36 8.16
C LEU A 38 6.35 12.48 8.98
N ARG A 39 7.31 11.80 8.34
CA ARG A 39 8.30 10.96 9.03
C ARG A 39 9.14 11.75 10.02
N ARG A 40 9.59 12.95 9.66
CA ARG A 40 10.37 13.81 10.57
C ARG A 40 9.55 14.30 11.76
N ARG A 41 8.26 14.56 11.57
CA ARG A 41 7.41 15.18 12.60
C ARG A 41 6.71 14.17 13.51
N ILE A 42 6.31 13.03 12.97
CA ILE A 42 5.45 12.03 13.63
C ILE A 42 6.19 10.70 13.81
N GLY A 43 7.15 10.39 12.94
CA GLY A 43 7.88 9.12 12.92
C GLY A 43 7.47 8.21 11.77
N ASP A 44 8.13 7.05 11.66
CA ASP A 44 7.88 6.08 10.57
C ASP A 44 6.45 5.50 10.60
N ASP A 45 5.78 5.55 11.75
CA ASP A 45 4.40 5.09 11.95
C ASP A 45 3.34 6.18 11.66
N TYR A 46 3.70 7.27 10.97
CA TYR A 46 2.78 8.39 10.66
C TYR A 46 1.45 7.95 10.02
N ALA A 47 1.47 6.87 9.24
CA ALA A 47 0.27 6.36 8.58
C ALA A 47 -0.78 5.85 9.59
N GLU A 48 -0.34 5.30 10.72
CA GLU A 48 -1.21 4.84 11.80
C GLU A 48 -1.81 6.00 12.59
N GLU A 49 -1.03 7.07 12.80
CA GLU A 49 -1.52 8.30 13.40
C GLU A 49 -2.61 8.95 12.52
N ILE A 50 -2.34 9.08 11.22
CA ILE A 50 -3.29 9.63 10.25
C ILE A 50 -4.53 8.74 10.11
N LEU A 51 -4.38 7.40 10.20
CA LEU A 51 -5.51 6.48 10.21
C LEU A 51 -6.43 6.74 11.42
N SER A 52 -5.86 7.05 12.58
CA SER A 52 -6.61 7.39 13.79
C SER A 52 -7.36 8.72 13.63
N VAL A 53 -6.73 9.72 13.02
CA VAL A 53 -7.36 11.01 12.67
C VAL A 53 -8.49 10.80 11.66
N LEU A 54 -8.26 9.99 10.63
CA LEU A 54 -9.25 9.62 9.62
C LEU A 54 -10.48 8.98 10.26
N ARG A 55 -10.29 8.02 11.17
CA ARG A 55 -11.39 7.39 11.91
C ARG A 55 -12.20 8.42 12.68
N PHE A 56 -11.54 9.30 13.42
CA PHE A 56 -12.22 10.35 14.19
C PHE A 56 -13.03 11.29 13.28
N LYS A 57 -12.46 11.70 12.15
CA LYS A 57 -13.13 12.58 11.17
C LYS A 57 -14.35 11.90 10.56
N LEU A 58 -14.21 10.64 10.14
CA LEU A 58 -15.32 9.86 9.58
C LEU A 58 -16.40 9.56 10.63
N LEU A 59 -16.05 9.36 11.91
CA LEU A 59 -17.03 9.18 12.99
C LEU A 59 -17.94 10.42 13.13
N LYS A 60 -17.37 11.62 13.06
CA LYS A 60 -18.14 12.88 13.07
C LYS A 60 -19.09 13.01 11.88
N MET A 61 -18.73 12.41 10.74
CA MET A 61 -19.52 12.43 9.51
C MET A 61 -20.39 11.18 9.33
N SER A 62 -20.42 10.27 10.30
CA SER A 62 -21.07 8.95 10.20
C SER A 62 -22.54 9.04 9.81
N GLY A 63 -23.28 10.02 10.34
CA GLY A 63 -24.69 10.26 9.99
C GLY A 63 -24.88 10.61 8.50
N SER A 64 -23.97 11.40 7.93
CA SER A 64 -24.01 11.79 6.51
C SER A 64 -23.55 10.64 5.61
N ILE A 65 -22.53 9.90 6.02
CA ILE A 65 -22.03 8.68 5.35
C ILE A 65 -23.13 7.63 5.25
N ALA A 66 -23.88 7.40 6.34
CA ALA A 66 -24.96 6.41 6.38
C ALA A 66 -26.10 6.74 5.41
N LYS A 67 -26.45 8.03 5.27
CA LYS A 67 -27.52 8.52 4.40
C LYS A 67 -27.17 8.49 2.91
N LYS A 68 -25.89 8.51 2.54
CA LYS A 68 -25.45 8.50 1.14
C LYS A 68 -25.63 7.13 0.50
N GLY A 69 -26.16 7.08 -0.72
CA GLY A 69 -26.27 5.82 -1.49
C GLY A 69 -24.93 5.27 -1.97
N PHE A 70 -23.98 6.17 -2.25
CA PHE A 70 -22.66 5.85 -2.80
C PHE A 70 -21.57 6.74 -2.19
N ILE A 71 -20.35 6.23 -2.11
CA ILE A 71 -19.16 6.97 -1.71
C ILE A 71 -18.03 6.57 -2.66
N SER A 72 -17.45 7.54 -3.36
CA SER A 72 -16.34 7.29 -4.28
C SER A 72 -15.01 7.14 -3.55
N THR A 73 -14.06 6.44 -4.16
CA THR A 73 -12.68 6.37 -3.69
C THR A 73 -12.00 7.74 -3.73
N ALA A 74 -12.32 8.57 -4.73
CA ALA A 74 -11.82 9.94 -4.83
C ALA A 74 -12.24 10.82 -3.65
N TYR A 75 -13.49 10.68 -3.19
CA TYR A 75 -13.95 11.34 -1.95
C TYR A 75 -13.12 10.89 -0.75
N LEU A 76 -12.94 9.57 -0.58
CA LEU A 76 -12.14 9.04 0.51
C LEU A 76 -10.70 9.58 0.47
N ARG A 77 -10.07 9.61 -0.70
CA ARG A 77 -8.72 10.15 -0.90
C ARG A 77 -8.64 11.64 -0.50
N LYS A 78 -9.65 12.45 -0.82
CA LYS A 78 -9.74 13.85 -0.37
C LYS A 78 -9.84 13.96 1.15
N VAL A 79 -10.66 13.13 1.80
CA VAL A 79 -10.77 13.10 3.26
C VAL A 79 -9.43 12.70 3.90
N ILE A 80 -8.77 11.68 3.37
CA ILE A 80 -7.45 11.25 3.82
C ILE A 80 -6.42 12.36 3.66
N TYR A 81 -6.37 13.02 2.49
CA TYR A 81 -5.45 14.12 2.25
C TYR A 81 -5.67 15.27 3.23
N SER A 82 -6.92 15.62 3.50
CA SER A 82 -7.22 16.60 4.54
C SER A 82 -6.72 16.16 5.92
N CYS A 83 -6.89 14.88 6.30
CA CYS A 83 -6.31 14.39 7.55
C CYS A 83 -4.78 14.53 7.59
N ILE A 84 -4.07 14.28 6.48
CA ILE A 84 -2.62 14.49 6.39
C ILE A 84 -2.27 15.95 6.70
N ILE A 85 -2.98 16.90 6.10
CA ILE A 85 -2.76 18.33 6.31
C ILE A 85 -3.09 18.76 7.75
N ASP A 86 -4.23 18.32 8.28
CA ASP A 86 -4.64 18.57 9.67
C ASP A 86 -3.52 18.09 10.63
N THR A 87 -3.05 16.85 10.43
CA THR A 87 -1.95 16.29 11.21
C THR A 87 -0.68 17.14 11.09
N LEU A 88 -0.28 17.58 9.89
CA LEU A 88 0.91 18.42 9.67
C LEU A 88 0.81 19.82 10.23
N ASN A 89 -0.37 20.41 10.30
CA ASN A 89 -0.57 21.72 10.91
C ASN A 89 -0.56 21.62 12.44
N GLY A 90 -0.65 20.41 13.01
CA GLY A 90 -0.89 20.22 14.45
C GLY A 90 -2.27 20.72 14.85
N GLU A 91 -3.10 21.02 13.87
CA GLU A 91 -4.48 21.37 14.04
C GLU A 91 -5.28 20.07 13.99
N PHE A 92 -5.84 19.66 15.13
CA PHE A 92 -7.04 18.82 15.10
C PHE A 92 -8.24 19.69 14.68
N SER A 93 -8.08 20.54 13.65
CA SER A 93 -9.17 21.37 13.14
C SER A 93 -10.14 20.41 12.47
N ALA A 94 -11.20 20.12 13.22
CA ALA A 94 -12.36 19.41 12.75
C ALA A 94 -13.16 20.30 11.78
N GLN A 95 -12.49 20.94 10.82
CA GLN A 95 -13.17 21.52 9.69
C GLN A 95 -13.88 20.36 8.99
N MET A 96 -15.20 20.37 9.14
CA MET A 96 -16.07 19.55 8.32
C MET A 96 -15.86 20.04 6.90
N LEU A 97 -15.15 19.27 6.08
CA LEU A 97 -15.23 19.43 4.64
C LEU A 97 -16.69 19.14 4.29
N SER A 98 -17.47 20.20 4.10
CA SER A 98 -18.77 20.06 3.47
C SER A 98 -18.50 19.75 2.00
N MET A 99 -19.20 18.75 1.45
CA MET A 99 -19.09 18.44 0.02
C MET A 99 -19.62 19.59 -0.85
N GLU A 100 -20.40 20.52 -0.29
CA GLU A 100 -20.83 21.74 -0.98
C GLU A 100 -19.65 22.70 -1.24
N GLU A 101 -18.58 22.63 -0.43
CA GLU A 101 -17.33 23.38 -0.63
C GLU A 101 -16.43 22.76 -1.71
N LEU A 102 -16.76 21.55 -2.19
CA LEU A 102 -16.02 20.84 -3.24
C LEU A 102 -16.68 20.96 -4.62
N ASN A 103 -17.83 21.62 -4.69
CA ASN A 103 -18.41 22.07 -5.94
C ASN A 103 -17.51 23.15 -6.53
N TYR A 104 -17.33 23.12 -7.84
CA TYR A 104 -16.56 24.12 -8.56
C TYR A 104 -17.44 24.74 -9.63
N GLU A 105 -17.22 26.03 -9.90
CA GLU A 105 -17.82 26.67 -11.08
C GLU A 105 -17.03 26.23 -12.31
N ASN A 106 -17.72 25.70 -13.31
CA ASN A 106 -17.13 25.44 -14.62
C ASN A 106 -16.84 26.78 -15.34
N GLN A 107 -16.24 26.72 -16.53
CA GLN A 107 -15.92 27.93 -17.32
C GLN A 107 -17.18 28.72 -17.75
N GLU A 108 -18.37 28.14 -17.60
CA GLU A 108 -19.67 28.72 -17.94
C GLU A 108 -20.38 29.31 -16.70
N GLY A 109 -19.80 29.19 -15.51
CA GLY A 109 -20.32 29.74 -14.25
C GLY A 109 -21.34 28.85 -13.54
N ASP A 110 -21.53 27.61 -14.00
CA ASP A 110 -22.43 26.67 -13.34
C ASP A 110 -21.74 25.96 -12.18
N VAL A 111 -22.43 25.90 -11.04
CA VAL A 111 -21.99 25.13 -9.87
C VAL A 111 -22.12 23.64 -10.18
N VAL A 112 -21.00 23.01 -10.48
CA VAL A 112 -20.94 21.59 -10.78
C VAL A 112 -20.86 20.80 -9.48
N SER A 113 -21.82 19.89 -9.30
CA SER A 113 -21.78 18.86 -8.26
C SER A 113 -20.60 17.93 -8.51
N PHE A 114 -19.68 17.85 -7.55
CA PHE A 114 -18.54 16.93 -7.61
C PHE A 114 -18.99 15.45 -7.76
N GLU A 115 -20.19 15.09 -7.32
CA GLU A 115 -20.71 13.72 -7.45
C GLU A 115 -21.25 13.39 -8.85
N GLU A 116 -21.71 14.38 -9.61
CA GLU A 116 -22.32 14.17 -10.93
C GLU A 116 -21.28 14.08 -12.06
N ASN A 117 -20.11 14.69 -11.87
CA ASN A 117 -19.03 14.74 -12.86
C ASN A 117 -17.83 13.84 -12.54
N ILE A 118 -17.93 12.96 -11.54
CA ILE A 118 -17.07 11.79 -11.53
C ILE A 118 -17.66 10.88 -12.63
N GLU A 119 -17.13 11.00 -13.86
CA GLU A 119 -17.13 9.87 -14.77
C GLU A 119 -16.79 8.67 -13.91
N VAL A 120 -17.63 7.64 -13.92
CA VAL A 120 -17.35 6.37 -13.27
C VAL A 120 -15.99 5.96 -13.81
N GLU A 121 -14.91 6.30 -13.09
CA GLU A 121 -13.58 5.81 -13.38
C GLU A 121 -13.79 4.32 -13.22
N GLU A 122 -13.97 3.64 -14.35
CA GLU A 122 -13.88 2.20 -14.42
C GLU A 122 -12.65 1.86 -13.60
N ASP A 123 -12.89 1.03 -12.59
CA ASP A 123 -12.01 0.65 -11.50
C ASP A 123 -10.73 -0.03 -12.07
N LYS A 124 -9.91 0.73 -12.79
CA LYS A 124 -8.63 0.30 -13.37
C LYS A 124 -7.58 0.19 -12.27
N ASP A 125 -7.81 0.85 -11.13
CA ASP A 125 -7.02 0.73 -9.90
C ASP A 125 -7.21 -0.64 -9.19
N LEU A 126 -8.24 -1.44 -9.52
CA LEU A 126 -8.42 -2.79 -8.94
C LEU A 126 -7.50 -3.87 -9.55
N LYS A 127 -6.76 -3.57 -10.63
CA LYS A 127 -5.86 -4.54 -11.28
C LYS A 127 -4.37 -4.24 -11.18
N ILE A 128 -3.97 -3.21 -10.43
CA ILE A 128 -2.56 -2.89 -10.23
C ILE A 128 -2.24 -2.98 -8.74
N ASN A 129 -1.83 -4.17 -8.29
CA ASN A 129 -1.34 -4.35 -6.92
C ASN A 129 -0.14 -5.30 -6.80
N ALA A 130 0.00 -6.29 -7.70
CA ALA A 130 1.18 -7.17 -7.73
C ALA A 130 2.31 -6.66 -8.66
N GLN A 131 1.98 -6.03 -9.79
CA GLN A 131 2.99 -5.51 -10.73
C GLN A 131 3.80 -4.34 -10.15
N ASP A 132 3.15 -3.44 -9.42
CA ASP A 132 3.83 -2.32 -8.75
C ASP A 132 4.73 -2.80 -7.60
N LEU A 133 4.30 -3.80 -6.84
CA LEU A 133 5.10 -4.39 -5.77
C LEU A 133 6.36 -5.05 -6.33
N PHE A 134 6.20 -5.81 -7.43
CA PHE A 134 7.33 -6.45 -8.10
C PHE A 134 8.35 -5.41 -8.59
N GLY A 135 7.89 -4.38 -9.30
CA GLY A 135 8.75 -3.29 -9.76
C GLY A 135 9.42 -2.52 -8.61
N ALA A 136 8.67 -2.21 -7.55
CA ALA A 136 9.19 -1.51 -6.38
C ALA A 136 10.27 -2.32 -5.65
N ILE A 137 10.06 -3.62 -5.44
CA ILE A 137 11.07 -4.50 -4.84
C ILE A 137 12.28 -4.59 -5.76
N MET A 138 12.10 -4.87 -7.05
CA MET A 138 13.20 -4.99 -8.02
C MET A 138 14.09 -3.74 -8.08
N ASN A 139 13.51 -2.54 -7.93
CA ASN A 139 14.27 -1.28 -7.88
C ASN A 139 15.12 -1.11 -6.60
N ILE A 140 14.81 -1.85 -5.53
CA ILE A 140 15.55 -1.82 -4.25
C ILE A 140 16.69 -2.86 -4.25
N LEU A 141 16.53 -3.95 -4.99
CA LEU A 141 17.47 -5.06 -5.00
C LEU A 141 18.76 -4.71 -5.74
N LYS A 142 19.89 -5.11 -5.15
CA LYS A 142 21.16 -5.21 -5.86
C LYS A 142 21.25 -6.59 -6.50
N GLU A 143 22.08 -6.72 -7.52
CA GLU A 143 22.28 -8.00 -8.22
C GLU A 143 22.68 -9.14 -7.28
N GLU A 144 23.52 -8.84 -6.30
CA GLU A 144 23.94 -9.81 -5.29
C GLU A 144 22.83 -10.18 -4.28
N ASP A 145 21.79 -9.35 -4.13
CA ASP A 145 20.64 -9.66 -3.29
C ASP A 145 19.68 -10.63 -3.98
N ILE A 146 19.64 -10.61 -5.32
CA ILE A 146 18.81 -11.53 -6.12
C ILE A 146 19.17 -12.98 -5.79
N LYS A 147 20.46 -13.31 -5.76
CA LYS A 147 20.94 -14.66 -5.39
C LYS A 147 20.44 -15.08 -4.01
N VAL A 148 20.51 -14.18 -3.03
CA VAL A 148 20.04 -14.46 -1.66
C VAL A 148 18.53 -14.67 -1.62
N MET A 149 17.76 -13.86 -2.34
CA MET A 149 16.31 -14.03 -2.41
C MET A 149 15.92 -15.36 -3.04
N CYS A 150 16.57 -15.77 -4.13
CA CYS A 150 16.33 -17.08 -4.74
C CYS A 150 16.53 -18.22 -3.73
N TYR A 151 17.62 -18.20 -2.96
CA TYR A 151 17.89 -19.21 -1.93
C TYR A 151 16.79 -19.26 -0.87
N TYR A 152 16.44 -18.11 -0.28
CA TYR A 152 15.46 -18.08 0.81
C TYR A 152 14.03 -18.37 0.33
N PHE A 153 13.66 -17.95 -0.87
CA PHE A 153 12.35 -18.28 -1.43
C PHE A 153 12.21 -19.75 -1.78
N CYS A 154 13.23 -20.39 -2.36
CA CYS A 154 13.23 -21.84 -2.55
C CYS A 154 13.10 -22.58 -1.22
N LYS A 155 13.86 -22.15 -0.21
CA LYS A 155 13.81 -22.75 1.12
C LYS A 155 12.46 -22.57 1.81
N GLU A 156 11.81 -21.41 1.69
CA GLU A 156 10.54 -21.14 2.37
C GLU A 156 9.33 -21.72 1.64
N LEU A 157 9.32 -21.70 0.30
CA LEU A 157 8.15 -22.15 -0.49
C LEU A 157 8.21 -23.64 -0.83
N TYR A 158 9.40 -24.18 -1.07
CA TYR A 158 9.58 -25.55 -1.55
C TYR A 158 10.36 -26.43 -0.57
N SER A 159 10.87 -25.87 0.54
CA SER A 159 11.75 -26.59 1.47
C SER A 159 13.04 -27.12 0.82
N GLU A 160 13.46 -26.53 -0.30
CA GLU A 160 14.65 -26.93 -1.04
C GLU A 160 15.84 -26.01 -0.70
N GLU A 161 16.99 -26.60 -0.38
CA GLU A 161 18.26 -25.87 -0.25
C GLU A 161 19.01 -25.93 -1.60
N ILE A 162 18.98 -24.84 -2.35
CA ILE A 162 19.78 -24.71 -3.56
C ILE A 162 21.24 -24.36 -3.21
N GLU A 163 22.20 -24.98 -3.91
CA GLU A 163 23.60 -24.64 -3.77
C GLU A 163 23.92 -23.39 -4.59
N LEU A 164 24.42 -22.34 -3.93
CA LEU A 164 24.86 -21.12 -4.59
C LEU A 164 26.39 -21.04 -4.56
N GLU A 165 27.01 -21.06 -5.73
CA GLU A 165 28.46 -20.92 -5.86
C GLU A 165 28.96 -19.59 -5.27
N GLY A 166 30.03 -19.68 -4.46
CA GLY A 166 30.74 -18.52 -3.92
C GLY A 166 30.13 -17.87 -2.66
N LEU A 167 29.09 -18.47 -2.05
CA LEU A 167 28.44 -17.93 -0.84
C LEU A 167 28.41 -18.93 0.32
N THR A 168 28.95 -18.55 1.47
CA THR A 168 28.82 -19.34 2.70
C THR A 168 27.45 -19.12 3.35
N LYS A 169 26.93 -20.13 4.07
CA LYS A 169 25.65 -20.04 4.81
C LYS A 169 25.62 -18.83 5.76
N THR A 170 26.73 -18.50 6.40
CA THR A 170 26.85 -17.32 7.28
C THR A 170 26.73 -16.00 6.52
N ASN A 171 27.29 -15.91 5.31
CA ASN A 171 27.19 -14.71 4.48
C ASN A 171 25.77 -14.54 3.91
N LEU A 172 25.13 -15.64 3.48
CA LEU A 172 23.72 -15.65 3.06
C LEU A 172 22.81 -15.08 4.16
N TYR A 173 22.92 -15.60 5.38
CA TYR A 173 22.12 -15.14 6.51
C TYR A 173 22.34 -13.66 6.85
N LYS A 174 23.59 -13.22 6.98
CA LYS A 174 23.90 -11.81 7.27
C LYS A 174 23.39 -10.86 6.19
N ARG A 175 23.32 -11.33 4.95
CA ARG A 175 22.85 -10.54 3.82
C ARG A 175 21.32 -10.50 3.75
N TRP A 176 20.66 -11.62 4.03
CA TRP A 176 19.22 -11.71 4.16
C TRP A 176 18.68 -10.77 5.24
N GLU A 177 19.29 -10.76 6.43
CA GLU A 177 18.89 -9.85 7.52
C GLU A 177 19.03 -8.36 7.12
N ARG A 178 20.10 -8.01 6.40
CA ARG A 178 20.30 -6.65 5.88
C ARG A 178 19.29 -6.28 4.79
N LEU A 179 18.93 -7.25 3.94
CA LEU A 179 17.95 -7.04 2.89
C LEU A 179 16.55 -6.83 3.47
N LYS A 180 16.13 -7.66 4.43
CA LYS A 180 14.85 -7.48 5.14
C LYS A 180 14.73 -6.09 5.76
N LYS A 181 15.78 -5.61 6.43
CA LYS A 181 15.81 -4.25 6.98
C LYS A 181 15.67 -3.18 5.89
N ARG A 182 16.37 -3.34 4.75
CA ARG A 182 16.29 -2.39 3.64
C ARG A 182 14.91 -2.38 2.98
N LEU A 183 14.30 -3.54 2.79
CA LEU A 183 12.94 -3.66 2.25
C LEU A 183 11.93 -3.04 3.22
N ALA A 184 12.02 -3.31 4.51
CA ALA A 184 11.14 -2.71 5.51
C ALA A 184 11.23 -1.17 5.55
N GLN A 185 12.41 -0.60 5.30
CA GLN A 185 12.61 0.86 5.28
C GLN A 185 12.14 1.53 3.99
N LYS A 186 12.30 0.86 2.84
CA LYS A 186 12.11 1.44 1.51
C LYS A 186 10.80 1.07 0.85
N LEU A 187 10.13 0.01 1.30
CA LEU A 187 8.85 -0.36 0.73
C LEU A 187 7.76 0.60 1.19
N PRO A 188 6.86 0.99 0.27
CA PRO A 188 5.76 1.89 0.60
C PRO A 188 4.77 1.25 1.59
N TYR A 189 4.69 -0.08 1.66
CA TYR A 189 3.85 -0.81 2.60
C TYR A 189 4.44 -2.18 2.93
N VAL A 190 3.93 -2.80 4.01
CA VAL A 190 4.25 -4.18 4.35
C VAL A 190 3.29 -5.09 3.58
N PRO A 191 3.77 -5.93 2.63
CA PRO A 191 2.90 -6.79 1.85
C PRO A 191 2.15 -7.80 2.73
N THR A 192 0.93 -8.14 2.34
CA THR A 192 0.21 -9.27 2.94
C THR A 192 0.93 -10.59 2.62
N LYS A 193 0.61 -11.66 3.37
CA LYS A 193 1.17 -12.99 3.08
C LYS A 193 0.83 -13.48 1.67
N GLU A 194 -0.36 -13.16 1.18
CA GLU A 194 -0.84 -13.51 -0.17
C GLU A 194 -0.03 -12.77 -1.24
N GLU A 195 0.11 -11.44 -1.12
CA GLU A 195 0.90 -10.61 -2.05
C GLU A 195 2.38 -10.98 -2.04
N PHE A 196 2.94 -11.29 -0.86
CA PHE A 196 4.32 -11.73 -0.74
C PHE A 196 4.54 -13.08 -1.41
N ARG A 197 3.60 -14.01 -1.27
CA ARG A 197 3.66 -15.32 -1.92
C ARG A 197 3.59 -15.18 -3.44
N GLU A 198 2.65 -14.40 -3.96
CA GLU A 198 2.54 -14.13 -5.39
C GLU A 198 3.82 -13.46 -5.94
N PHE A 199 4.37 -12.48 -5.22
CA PHE A 199 5.65 -11.89 -5.54
C PHE A 199 6.79 -12.92 -5.58
N ALA A 200 6.88 -13.79 -4.56
CA ALA A 200 7.95 -14.77 -4.45
C ALA A 200 7.87 -15.84 -5.55
N GLU A 201 6.67 -16.37 -5.84
CA GLU A 201 6.42 -17.31 -6.93
C GLU A 201 6.80 -16.69 -8.29
N ARG A 202 6.40 -15.43 -8.52
CA ARG A 202 6.77 -14.68 -9.71
C ARG A 202 8.27 -14.41 -9.80
N PHE A 203 8.91 -14.05 -8.69
CA PHE A 203 10.35 -13.77 -8.64
C PHE A 203 11.19 -15.01 -8.94
N LEU A 204 10.78 -16.16 -8.41
CA LEU A 204 11.41 -17.44 -8.72
C LEU A 204 11.31 -17.73 -10.21
N SER A 205 10.11 -17.64 -10.79
CA SER A 205 9.90 -17.91 -12.21
C SER A 205 10.58 -16.91 -13.16
N GLU A 206 10.44 -15.61 -12.92
CA GLU A 206 10.88 -14.60 -13.90
C GLU A 206 12.37 -14.24 -13.73
N VAL A 207 12.92 -14.36 -12.51
CA VAL A 207 14.27 -13.87 -12.19
C VAL A 207 15.23 -15.00 -11.86
N CYS A 208 14.83 -15.94 -11.00
CA CYS A 208 15.73 -17.00 -10.56
C CYS A 208 15.95 -18.07 -11.65
N GLU A 209 14.89 -18.49 -12.35
CA GLU A 209 14.99 -19.41 -13.51
C GLU A 209 15.78 -18.74 -14.64
N SER A 210 15.48 -17.49 -14.99
CA SER A 210 16.14 -16.78 -16.10
C SER A 210 17.64 -16.51 -15.88
N LYS A 211 18.06 -16.32 -14.61
CA LYS A 211 19.48 -16.20 -14.25
C LYS A 211 20.16 -17.55 -13.98
N GLY A 212 19.46 -18.67 -14.14
CA GLY A 212 20.01 -20.02 -13.94
C GLY A 212 20.36 -20.35 -12.49
N TYR A 213 19.77 -19.65 -11.53
CA TYR A 213 19.95 -19.96 -10.09
C TYR A 213 19.11 -21.13 -9.63
N ILE A 214 18.06 -21.44 -10.38
CA ILE A 214 17.26 -22.65 -10.25
C ILE A 214 17.15 -23.30 -11.63
N THR A 215 17.39 -24.61 -11.69
CA THR A 215 17.20 -25.42 -12.90
C THR A 215 15.82 -26.06 -12.82
N GLU A 216 15.12 -26.05 -13.95
CA GLU A 216 13.71 -26.44 -14.20
C GLU A 216 12.94 -27.08 -13.03
N ARG A 217 11.80 -26.45 -12.70
CA ARG A 217 10.73 -27.01 -11.84
C ARG A 217 10.62 -28.52 -12.04
N GLY A 218 10.70 -29.27 -10.94
CA GLY A 218 10.20 -30.63 -10.91
C GLY A 218 8.75 -30.65 -11.40
N LYS A 219 8.56 -30.93 -12.69
CA LYS A 219 7.49 -31.84 -13.10
C LYS A 219 7.78 -33.12 -12.33
N ASP A 220 7.07 -33.32 -11.23
CA ASP A 220 6.71 -34.61 -10.66
C ASP A 220 6.15 -34.37 -9.26
N HIS A 221 4.88 -34.00 -9.21
CA HIS A 221 3.97 -34.41 -8.15
C HIS A 221 2.56 -34.52 -8.76
N GLU A 222 2.39 -35.57 -9.58
CA GLU A 222 1.16 -36.38 -9.58
C GLU A 222 1.02 -37.11 -8.23
#